data_AF-A0A6N7HIL2-F1
#
_entry.id   AF-A0A6N7HIL2-F1
#
_cell.length_a   1.000
_cell.length_b   1.000
_cell.length_c   1.000
_cell.angle_alpha   90.00
_cell.angle_beta   90.00
_cell.angle_gamma   90.00
#
_symmetry.space_group_name_H-M   'P 1'
#
loop_
_entity.id
_entity.type
_entity.pdbx_description
1 polymer ?
#
loop_
_entity_poly.entity_id
_entity_poly.type
_entity_poly.pdbx_seq_one_letter_code
_entity_poly.pdbx_strand_id
1 'polypeptide(L)'
;MAAALGNAAGEPLSSTTVPRRGQLVLGVTLDAATAQWDTGAVGGVQGMQVRLDGALIAGVPTAMDGPGVGGSYAVSVAVGGLAVGAHTIEVREYGMDSRERPRSALLNFVVR
;
A
#
# COMPACT_ATOMS: atom_id res chain seq x y z
N MET A 1 -4.44 8.46 1.66
CA MET A 1 -4.22 7.02 1.62
C MET A 1 -5.24 6.23 2.42
N ALA A 2 -5.76 5.16 1.81
CA ALA A 2 -6.38 4.02 2.48
C ALA A 2 -5.67 2.72 2.05
N ALA A 3 -5.58 1.73 2.94
CA ALA A 3 -5.02 0.42 2.63
C ALA A 3 -5.80 -0.69 3.36
N ALA A 4 -6.00 -1.83 2.71
CA ALA A 4 -6.73 -2.97 3.27
C ALA A 4 -6.18 -4.30 2.74
N LEU A 5 -6.32 -5.36 3.54
CA LEU A 5 -5.98 -6.72 3.13
C LEU A 5 -7.24 -7.48 2.70
N GLY A 6 -7.10 -8.18 1.57
CA GLY A 6 -8.08 -9.10 1.04
C GLY A 6 -7.52 -10.50 0.80
N ASN A 7 -8.43 -11.44 0.56
CA ASN A 7 -8.11 -12.79 0.12
C ASN A 7 -7.53 -12.78 -1.31
N ALA A 8 -7.25 -13.97 -1.85
CA ALA A 8 -6.70 -14.11 -3.21
C ALA A 8 -7.61 -13.57 -4.33
N ALA A 9 -8.91 -13.38 -4.06
CA ALA A 9 -9.88 -12.76 -4.97
C ALA A 9 -10.02 -11.24 -4.77
N GLY A 10 -9.28 -10.65 -3.81
CA GLY A 10 -9.37 -9.23 -3.47
C GLY A 10 -10.54 -8.87 -2.55
N GLU A 11 -11.29 -9.85 -2.05
CA GLU A 11 -12.38 -9.61 -1.10
C GLU A 11 -11.83 -9.37 0.31
N PRO A 12 -12.47 -8.52 1.14
CA PRO A 12 -12.01 -8.26 2.50
C PRO A 12 -11.80 -9.54 3.31
N LEU A 13 -10.70 -9.61 4.06
CA LEU A 13 -10.45 -10.73 4.96
C LEU A 13 -11.51 -10.76 6.08
N SER A 14 -12.10 -11.92 6.30
CA SER A 14 -12.99 -12.19 7.45
C SER A 14 -12.23 -12.33 8.77
N SER A 15 -10.91 -12.51 8.70
CA SER A 15 -10.00 -12.61 9.85
C SER A 15 -8.60 -12.14 9.46
N THR A 16 -7.87 -11.54 10.39
CA THR A 16 -6.45 -11.20 10.22
C THR A 16 -5.52 -12.40 10.38
N THR A 17 -6.05 -13.59 10.70
CA THR A 17 -5.30 -14.85 10.69
C THR A 17 -5.38 -15.51 9.32
N VAL A 18 -4.22 -15.84 8.76
CA VAL A 18 -4.09 -16.37 7.40
C VAL A 18 -3.27 -17.67 7.43
N PRO A 19 -3.56 -18.62 6.52
CA PRO A 19 -2.82 -19.87 6.46
C PRO A 19 -1.36 -19.64 6.01
N ARG A 20 -0.43 -20.51 6.43
CA ARG A 20 1.00 -20.47 5.99
C ARG A 20 1.26 -20.59 4.49
N ARG A 21 0.22 -20.72 3.66
CA ARG A 21 0.32 -20.91 2.22
C ARG A 21 -0.73 -20.07 1.52
N GLY A 22 -0.41 -19.65 0.30
CA GLY A 22 -1.29 -18.83 -0.52
C GLY A 22 -0.82 -17.38 -0.58
N GLN A 23 -1.76 -16.51 -0.94
CA GLN A 23 -1.51 -15.10 -1.20
C GLN A 23 -2.59 -14.23 -0.55
N LEU A 24 -2.17 -13.05 -0.15
CA LEU A 24 -3.06 -11.94 0.21
C LEU A 24 -3.01 -10.89 -0.88
N VAL A 25 -4.10 -10.18 -1.06
CA VAL A 25 -4.13 -8.98 -1.90
C VAL A 25 -4.13 -7.77 -0.99
N LEU A 26 -3.11 -6.93 -1.12
CA LEU A 26 -3.07 -5.61 -0.52
C LEU A 26 -3.71 -4.63 -1.50
N GLY A 27 -4.89 -4.12 -1.14
CA GLY A 27 -5.52 -3.00 -1.82
C GLY A 27 -5.02 -1.69 -1.22
N VAL A 28 -4.56 -0.77 -2.08
CA VAL A 28 -4.12 0.58 -1.68
C VAL A 28 -4.82 1.61 -2.53
N THR A 29 -5.44 2.59 -1.90
CA THR A 29 -5.93 3.81 -2.56
C THR A 29 -5.04 4.96 -2.12
N LEU A 30 -4.34 5.56 -3.08
CA LEU A 30 -3.56 6.77 -2.86
C LEU A 30 -4.50 7.96 -3.07
N ASP A 31 -4.65 8.76 -2.02
CA ASP A 31 -5.42 10.00 -2.13
C ASP A 31 -4.43 11.04 -2.63
N ALA A 32 -4.49 11.36 -3.91
CA ALA A 32 -3.78 12.51 -4.43
C ALA A 32 -4.11 13.72 -3.55
N ALA A 33 -3.09 14.29 -2.92
CA ALA A 33 -3.26 15.30 -1.88
C ALA A 33 -4.20 16.41 -2.36
N THR A 34 -5.07 16.83 -1.46
CA THR A 34 -6.19 17.75 -1.68
C THR A 34 -5.78 18.92 -2.57
N ALA A 35 -6.59 19.17 -3.60
CA ALA A 35 -6.39 20.20 -4.61
C ALA A 35 -5.94 21.53 -4.01
N GLN A 36 -5.01 22.21 -4.67
CA GLN A 36 -4.74 23.61 -4.42
C GLN A 36 -6.04 24.38 -4.74
N TRP A 37 -6.65 25.02 -3.74
CA TRP A 37 -7.97 25.67 -3.85
C TRP A 37 -8.04 26.77 -4.93
N ASP A 38 -6.90 27.16 -5.51
CA ASP A 38 -6.76 28.23 -6.50
C ASP A 38 -6.72 27.74 -7.96
N THR A 39 -6.44 26.45 -8.21
CA THR A 39 -6.21 25.92 -9.59
C THR A 39 -7.07 24.73 -9.97
N GLY A 40 -7.72 24.06 -9.00
CA GLY A 40 -8.51 22.85 -9.25
C GLY A 40 -7.66 21.62 -9.63
N ALA A 41 -6.33 21.73 -9.61
CA ALA A 41 -5.43 20.62 -9.89
C ALA A 41 -5.23 19.78 -8.63
N VAL A 42 -5.53 18.48 -8.74
CA VAL A 42 -5.32 17.47 -7.71
C VAL A 42 -3.80 17.27 -7.53
N GLY A 43 -3.30 17.35 -6.30
CA GLY A 43 -1.87 17.25 -6.01
C GLY A 43 -1.35 15.84 -6.34
N GLY A 44 -0.37 15.74 -7.23
CA GLY A 44 0.19 14.45 -7.63
C GLY A 44 0.83 13.68 -6.46
N VAL A 45 0.96 12.36 -6.63
CA VAL A 45 1.75 11.49 -5.75
C VAL A 45 3.03 11.11 -6.51
N GLN A 46 4.18 11.10 -5.86
CA GLN A 46 5.44 10.67 -6.46
C GLN A 46 5.50 9.14 -6.60
N GLY A 47 4.94 8.43 -5.62
CA GLY A 47 4.75 6.99 -5.65
C GLY A 47 4.38 6.41 -4.30
N MET A 48 4.34 5.09 -4.25
CA MET A 48 4.19 4.34 -3.00
C MET A 48 5.26 3.26 -2.83
N GLN A 49 5.56 2.93 -1.59
CA GLN A 49 6.35 1.76 -1.22
C GLN A 49 5.50 0.84 -0.33
N VAL A 50 5.67 -0.47 -0.51
CA VAL A 50 5.12 -1.51 0.36
C VAL A 50 6.28 -2.23 1.03
N ARG A 51 6.22 -2.32 2.35
CA ARG A 51 7.21 -3.01 3.17
C ARG A 51 6.53 -4.10 3.98
N LEU A 52 7.18 -5.25 4.12
CA LEU A 52 6.76 -6.36 4.96
C LEU A 52 7.82 -6.58 6.03
N ASP A 53 7.43 -6.48 7.30
CA ASP A 53 8.32 -6.58 8.46
C ASP A 53 9.57 -5.68 8.35
N GLY A 54 9.36 -4.50 7.77
CA GLY A 54 10.41 -3.51 7.54
C GLY A 54 11.23 -3.72 6.27
N ALA A 55 11.10 -4.82 5.54
CA ALA A 55 11.75 -5.06 4.25
C ALA A 55 10.91 -4.52 3.07
N LEU A 56 11.53 -3.82 2.12
CA LEU A 56 10.82 -3.32 0.92
C LEU A 56 10.47 -4.49 -0.01
N ILE A 57 9.18 -4.63 -0.35
CA ILE A 57 8.70 -5.71 -1.23
C ILE A 57 8.09 -5.19 -2.54
N ALA A 58 7.65 -3.93 -2.60
CA ALA A 58 7.20 -3.29 -3.83
C ALA A 58 7.42 -1.77 -3.78
N GLY A 59 7.68 -1.18 -4.94
CA GLY A 59 7.71 0.26 -5.15
C GLY A 59 7.02 0.60 -6.45
N VAL A 60 6.04 1.50 -6.41
CA VAL A 60 5.27 1.94 -7.58
C VAL A 60 5.54 3.43 -7.78
N PRO A 61 6.38 3.83 -8.75
CA PRO A 61 6.55 5.23 -9.11
C PRO A 61 5.33 5.68 -9.92
N THR A 62 4.65 6.72 -9.46
CA THR A 62 3.46 7.26 -10.14
C THR A 62 3.78 8.49 -10.98
N ALA A 63 5.02 9.00 -10.90
CA ALA A 63 5.47 10.20 -11.62
C ALA A 63 6.35 9.92 -12.86
N MET A 64 6.58 8.66 -13.23
CA MET A 64 7.53 8.31 -14.31
C MET A 64 7.00 8.66 -15.72
N ASP A 65 5.68 8.62 -15.92
CA ASP A 65 5.04 8.77 -17.26
C ASP A 65 4.13 10.02 -17.40
N GLY A 66 4.12 10.94 -16.43
CA GLY A 66 3.23 12.11 -16.42
C GLY A 66 2.64 12.39 -15.03
N PRO A 67 1.81 13.44 -14.86
CA PRO A 67 1.33 13.87 -13.54
C PRO A 67 0.63 12.72 -12.81
N GLY A 68 1.26 12.26 -11.73
CA GLY A 68 0.88 11.08 -10.95
C GLY A 68 -0.41 11.30 -10.20
N VAL A 69 -1.53 11.10 -10.89
CA VAL A 69 -2.83 11.01 -10.26
C VAL A 69 -2.82 9.81 -9.33
N GLY A 70 -3.28 10.02 -8.09
CA GLY A 70 -3.59 8.95 -7.16
C GLY A 70 -4.53 7.93 -7.79
N GLY A 71 -4.66 6.77 -7.17
CA GLY A 71 -5.38 5.66 -7.78
C GLY A 71 -5.45 4.45 -6.88
N SER A 72 -6.09 3.40 -7.40
CA SER A 72 -6.23 2.12 -6.71
C SER A 72 -5.22 1.11 -7.26
N TYR A 73 -4.48 0.50 -6.35
CA TYR A 73 -3.46 -0.51 -6.61
C TYR A 73 -3.82 -1.79 -5.89
N ALA A 74 -3.56 -2.92 -6.54
CA ALA A 74 -3.66 -4.25 -5.94
C ALA A 74 -2.29 -4.91 -6.01
N VAL A 75 -1.73 -5.24 -4.86
CA VAL A 75 -0.41 -5.88 -4.73
C VAL A 75 -0.60 -7.27 -4.15
N SER A 76 -0.17 -8.31 -4.87
CA SER A 76 -0.17 -9.67 -4.33
C SER A 76 1.01 -9.85 -3.37
N VAL A 77 0.73 -10.36 -2.18
CA VAL A 77 1.71 -10.66 -1.14
C VAL A 77 1.69 -12.17 -0.88
N ALA A 78 2.78 -12.84 -1.22
CA ALA A 78 2.93 -14.27 -0.94
C ALA A 78 3.10 -14.49 0.57
N VAL A 79 2.24 -15.36 1.13
CA VAL A 79 2.34 -15.78 2.54
C VAL A 79 3.27 -16.98 2.69
N GLY A 80 3.43 -17.75 1.61
CA GLY A 80 4.38 -18.86 1.56
C GLY A 80 5.81 -18.37 1.80
N GLY A 81 6.46 -18.91 2.83
CA GLY A 81 7.82 -18.54 3.22
C GLY A 81 7.90 -17.57 4.40
N LEU A 82 6.78 -17.01 4.84
CA LEU A 82 6.74 -16.24 6.09
C LEU A 82 6.81 -17.15 7.31
N ALA A 83 7.42 -16.64 8.38
CA ALA A 83 7.42 -17.30 9.68
C ALA A 83 5.98 -17.47 10.20
N VAL A 84 5.77 -18.36 11.18
CA VAL A 84 4.51 -18.33 11.95
C VAL A 84 4.60 -17.20 12.95
N GLY A 85 3.53 -16.42 13.06
CA GLY A 85 3.46 -15.31 13.98
C GLY A 85 2.84 -14.07 13.37
N ALA A 86 3.02 -12.95 14.07
CA ALA A 86 2.52 -11.65 13.64
C ALA A 86 3.46 -11.05 12.58
N HIS A 87 2.85 -10.43 11.57
CA HIS A 87 3.50 -9.72 10.50
C HIS A 87 2.86 -8.35 10.31
N THR A 88 3.66 -7.39 9.86
CA THR A 88 3.22 -6.03 9.60
C THR A 88 3.55 -5.63 8.16
N ILE A 89 2.52 -5.17 7.44
CA ILE A 89 2.67 -4.47 6.18
C ILE A 89 2.62 -2.97 6.46
N GLU A 90 3.63 -2.26 5.97
CA GLU A 90 3.67 -0.81 5.95
C GLU A 90 3.54 -0.33 4.50
N VAL A 91 2.55 0.50 4.23
CA VAL A 91 2.43 1.23 2.97
C VAL A 91 2.86 2.67 3.23
N ARG A 92 3.78 3.17 2.42
CA ARG A 92 4.27 4.56 2.46
C ARG A 92 3.89 5.26 1.17
N GLU A 93 3.13 6.34 1.29
CA GLU A 93 2.82 7.26 0.19
C GLU A 93 3.81 8.44 0.24
N TYR A 94 4.43 8.74 -0.90
CA TYR A 94 5.36 9.84 -1.07
C TYR A 94 4.70 10.96 -1.87
N GLY A 95 4.54 12.13 -1.25
CA GLY A 95 4.07 13.34 -1.94
C GLY A 95 5.10 13.87 -2.94
N MET A 96 4.71 14.89 -3.70
CA MET A 96 5.59 15.51 -4.72
C MET A 96 6.69 16.38 -4.12
N ASP A 97 6.53 16.86 -2.88
CA ASP A 97 7.63 17.50 -2.15
C ASP A 97 8.52 16.45 -1.50
N SER A 98 9.72 16.28 -2.05
CA SER A 98 10.76 15.38 -1.53
C SER A 98 11.20 15.66 -0.08
N ARG A 99 10.84 16.82 0.50
CA ARG A 99 11.11 17.16 1.90
C ARG A 99 9.99 16.74 2.86
N GLU A 100 8.80 16.42 2.34
CA GLU A 100 7.69 15.94 3.15
C GLU A 100 7.96 14.52 3.65
N ARG A 101 7.59 14.23 4.90
CA ARG A 101 7.66 12.85 5.40
C ARG A 101 6.57 12.01 4.72
N PRO A 102 6.87 10.75 4.34
CA PRO A 102 5.86 9.91 3.72
C PRO A 102 4.71 9.61 4.67
N ARG A 103 3.48 9.63 4.15
CA ARG A 103 2.30 9.20 4.89
C ARG A 103 2.28 7.67 4.96
N SER A 104 2.10 7.11 6.15
CA SER A 104 2.16 5.66 6.36
C SER A 104 0.82 5.06 6.78
N ALA A 105 0.52 3.86 6.30
CA ALA A 105 -0.56 3.00 6.78
C ALA A 105 0.02 1.65 7.19
N LEU A 106 -0.40 1.16 8.36
CA LEU A 106 0.07 -0.10 8.93
C LEU A 106 -1.07 -1.11 8.97
N LEU A 107 -0.81 -2.31 8.46
CA LEU A 107 -1.73 -3.43 8.43
C LEU A 107 -1.07 -4.62 9.11
N ASN A 108 -1.80 -5.30 9.98
CA ASN A 108 -1.28 -6.43 10.74
C ASN A 108 -2.05 -7.70 10.38
N PHE A 109 -1.33 -8.82 10.28
CA PHE A 109 -1.90 -10.14 10.10
C PHE A 109 -1.07 -11.19 10.83
N VAL A 110 -1.65 -12.37 11.03
CA VAL A 110 -0.98 -13.49 11.72
C VAL A 110 -0.95 -14.69 10.80
N VAL A 111 0.23 -15.25 10.58
CA VAL A 111 0.42 -16.49 9.85
C VAL A 111 0.33 -17.68 10.81
N ARG A 112 -0.54 -18.64 10.51
CA ARG A 112 -0.70 -19.89 11.27
C ARG A 112 -0.70 -21.11 10.37
#